data_AF-A0A3A1YG66-F1
#
_entry.id   AF-A0A3A1YG66-F1
#
_cell.length_a   1.000
_cell.length_b   1.000
_cell.length_c   1.000
_cell.angle_alpha   90.00
_cell.angle_beta   90.00
_cell.angle_gamma   90.00
#
_symmetry.space_group_name_H-M   'P 1'
#
loop_
_entity.id
_entity.type
_entity.pdbx_description
1 polymer ?
#
loop_
_entity_poly.entity_id
_entity_poly.type
_entity_poly.pdbx_seq_one_letter_code
_entity_poly.pdbx_strand_id
1 'polypeptide(L)'
;MVNSGRIIIFNIIKPKDEVMDYNFLYHYLRSINFLPFLNNPFARPRLTAASLKLIPIPVIPLEEQKRIAHIIDTMLELKESVEQEVELRRKQFEYYKYWLLNPDGKLETM
;
A
#
# COMPACT_ATOMS: atom_id res chain seq x y z
N MET A 1 3.59 -30.69 -8.74
CA MET A 1 3.06 -29.33 -9.01
C MET A 1 4.05 -28.33 -8.45
N VAL A 2 4.62 -27.47 -9.29
CA VAL A 2 5.79 -26.64 -8.95
C VAL A 2 5.34 -25.39 -8.19
N ASN A 3 5.61 -25.35 -6.89
CA ASN A 3 5.63 -24.11 -6.11
C ASN A 3 6.89 -23.33 -6.47
N SER A 4 6.85 -22.59 -7.58
CA SER A 4 7.91 -21.63 -7.92
C SER A 4 7.76 -20.42 -7.02
N GLY A 5 8.63 -20.35 -6.01
CA GLY A 5 8.77 -19.21 -5.13
C GLY A 5 8.88 -17.90 -5.91
N ARG A 6 8.03 -16.94 -5.53
CA ARG A 6 8.11 -15.55 -6.00
C ARG A 6 9.51 -15.01 -5.64
N ILE A 7 10.38 -14.89 -6.63
CA ILE A 7 11.64 -14.16 -6.47
C ILE A 7 11.30 -12.66 -6.56
N ILE A 8 11.07 -12.04 -5.41
CA ILE A 8 11.06 -10.58 -5.27
C ILE A 8 12.52 -10.17 -5.07
N ILE A 9 13.16 -9.63 -6.11
CA ILE A 9 14.46 -8.98 -5.96
C ILE A 9 14.19 -7.66 -5.25
N PHE A 10 14.45 -7.59 -3.94
CA PHE A 10 14.41 -6.36 -3.16
C PHE A 10 15.63 -5.49 -3.48
N ASN A 11 15.59 -4.77 -4.60
CA ASN A 11 16.46 -3.61 -4.74
C ASN A 11 15.85 -2.48 -3.89
N ILE A 12 16.52 -2.15 -2.78
CA ILE A 12 16.18 -0.97 -1.98
C ILE A 12 16.60 0.26 -2.79
N ILE A 13 15.62 1.03 -3.28
CA ILE A 13 15.86 2.33 -3.90
C ILE A 13 16.03 3.34 -2.77
N LYS A 14 17.20 3.95 -2.68
CA LYS A 14 17.47 5.04 -1.74
C LYS A 14 17.62 6.35 -2.51
N PRO A 15 16.77 7.37 -2.26
CA PRO A 15 16.95 8.68 -2.84
C PRO A 15 18.19 9.37 -2.25
N LYS A 16 18.64 10.43 -2.92
CA LYS A 16 19.55 11.41 -2.33
C LYS A 16 18.69 12.43 -1.57
N ASP A 17 18.82 12.50 -0.25
CA ASP A 17 17.93 13.28 0.63
C ASP A 17 17.87 14.78 0.27
N GLU A 18 18.95 15.33 -0.29
CA GLU A 18 19.03 16.73 -0.75
C GLU A 18 18.07 17.05 -1.92
N VAL A 19 17.67 16.03 -2.68
CA VAL A 19 16.95 16.19 -3.95
C VAL A 19 15.55 15.58 -3.87
N MET A 20 15.38 14.54 -3.07
CA MET A 20 14.20 13.70 -3.11
C MET A 20 13.79 13.20 -1.73
N ASP A 21 12.58 13.55 -1.32
CA ASP A 21 11.94 13.02 -0.12
C ASP A 21 11.56 11.55 -0.31
N TYR A 22 11.85 10.74 0.71
CA TYR A 22 11.63 9.30 0.65
C TYR A 22 10.15 8.92 0.58
N ASN A 23 9.29 9.56 1.38
CA ASN A 23 7.86 9.24 1.40
C ASN A 23 7.19 9.68 0.09
N PHE A 24 7.58 10.84 -0.43
CA PHE A 24 7.15 11.29 -1.75
C PHE A 24 7.54 10.28 -2.84
N LEU A 25 8.81 9.86 -2.89
CA LEU A 25 9.26 8.86 -3.87
C LEU A 25 8.51 7.54 -3.71
N TYR A 26 8.28 7.09 -2.47
CA TYR A 26 7.52 5.89 -2.17
C TYR A 26 6.09 5.97 -2.74
N HIS A 27 5.37 7.06 -2.46
CA HIS A 27 4.01 7.28 -2.95
C HIS A 27 3.97 7.38 -4.47
N TYR A 28 4.92 8.10 -5.07
CA TYR A 28 5.04 8.22 -6.52
C TYR A 28 5.26 6.85 -7.17
N LEU A 29 6.25 6.08 -6.70
CA LEU A 29 6.55 4.75 -7.23
C LEU A 29 5.36 3.79 -7.08
N ARG A 30 4.54 3.94 -6.03
CA ARG A 30 3.33 3.14 -5.86
C ARG A 30 2.20 3.53 -6.84
N SER A 31 2.23 4.76 -7.36
CA SER A 31 1.21 5.29 -8.26
C SER A 31 1.48 5.03 -9.75
N ILE A 32 2.74 4.76 -10.14
CA ILE A 32 3.12 4.62 -11.55
C ILE A 32 2.86 3.23 -12.12
N ASN A 33 2.58 3.20 -13.42
CA ASN A 33 2.52 1.95 -14.18
C ASN A 33 3.92 1.51 -14.63
N PHE A 34 4.43 0.42 -14.04
CA PHE A 34 5.74 -0.13 -14.41
C PHE A 34 5.75 -0.97 -15.68
N LEU A 35 4.59 -1.38 -16.22
CA LEU A 35 4.50 -2.30 -17.36
C LEU A 35 5.38 -1.91 -18.57
N PRO A 36 5.45 -0.62 -18.97
CA PRO A 36 6.31 -0.20 -20.09
C PRO A 36 7.81 -0.38 -19.84
N PHE A 37 8.22 -0.51 -18.58
CA PHE A 37 9.63 -0.61 -18.15
C PHE A 37 10.06 -2.04 -17.83
N LEU A 38 9.18 -3.02 -18.06
CA LEU A 38 9.49 -4.43 -17.84
C LEU A 38 10.19 -5.03 -19.05
N ASN A 39 11.28 -5.75 -18.81
CA ASN A 39 11.88 -6.57 -19.84
C ASN A 39 11.05 -7.84 -20.04
N ASN A 40 10.79 -8.20 -21.30
CA ASN A 40 10.07 -9.41 -21.71
C ASN A 40 8.76 -9.65 -20.90
N PRO A 41 7.76 -8.75 -21.04
CA PRO A 41 6.55 -8.76 -20.23
C PRO A 41 5.68 -10.01 -20.41
N PHE A 42 5.86 -10.75 -21.51
CA PHE A 42 5.08 -11.96 -21.83
C PHE A 42 5.71 -13.26 -21.30
N ALA A 43 6.87 -13.20 -20.65
CA ALA A 43 7.52 -14.37 -20.08
C ALA A 43 7.79 -14.20 -18.58
N ARG A 44 8.91 -13.56 -18.24
CA ARG A 44 9.32 -13.31 -16.85
C ARG A 44 9.56 -11.81 -16.70
N PRO A 45 8.51 -11.02 -16.43
CA PRO A 45 8.65 -9.58 -16.29
C PRO A 45 9.69 -9.28 -15.22
N ARG A 46 10.72 -8.52 -15.61
CA ARG A 46 11.76 -8.08 -14.69
C ARG A 46 11.99 -6.59 -14.85
N LEU A 47 11.89 -5.89 -13.73
CA LEU A 47 12.36 -4.51 -13.61
C LEU A 47 13.86 -4.57 -13.32
N THR A 48 14.68 -4.11 -14.25
CA THR A 48 16.14 -4.13 -14.14
C THR A 48 16.66 -2.78 -13.65
N ALA A 49 17.88 -2.72 -13.12
CA ALA A 49 18.50 -1.44 -12.77
C ALA A 49 18.59 -0.48 -13.96
N ALA A 50 18.75 -1.00 -15.19
CA ALA A 50 18.74 -0.20 -16.40
C ALA A 50 17.35 0.39 -16.68
N SER A 51 16.28 -0.43 -16.60
CA SER A 51 14.92 0.06 -16.84
C SER A 51 14.39 0.95 -15.72
N LEU A 52 14.85 0.77 -14.48
CA LEU A 52 14.57 1.70 -13.37
C LEU A 52 15.06 3.13 -13.66
N LYS A 53 16.22 3.29 -14.31
CA LYS A 53 16.75 4.61 -14.68
C LYS A 53 15.94 5.34 -15.76
N LEU A 54 15.08 4.61 -16.48
CA LEU A 54 14.23 5.17 -17.53
C LEU A 54 12.89 5.69 -16.98
N ILE A 55 12.57 5.38 -15.73
CA ILE A 55 11.33 5.83 -15.11
C ILE A 55 11.43 7.34 -14.87
N PRO A 56 10.53 8.15 -15.43
CA PRO A 56 10.52 9.59 -15.18
C PRO A 56 10.11 9.82 -13.72
N ILE A 57 10.95 10.53 -12.97
CA ILE A 57 10.66 10.95 -11.60
C ILE A 57 10.49 12.47 -11.60
N PRO A 58 9.36 13.01 -11.08
CA PRO A 58 9.17 14.45 -10.99
C PRO A 58 10.15 15.05 -9.99
N VAL A 59 10.89 16.08 -10.42
CA VAL A 59 11.81 16.83 -9.57
C VAL A 59 11.19 18.19 -9.25
N ILE A 60 10.30 18.19 -8.27
CA ILE A 60 9.67 19.40 -7.71
C ILE A 60 10.44 19.86 -6.45
N PRO A 61 10.22 21.09 -5.92
CA PRO A 61 10.91 21.56 -4.71
C PRO A 61 10.69 20.62 -3.51
N LEU A 62 11.74 20.41 -2.70
CA LEU A 62 11.72 19.45 -1.60
C LEU A 62 10.61 19.71 -0.57
N GLU A 63 10.32 20.98 -0.28
CA GLU A 63 9.22 21.35 0.62
C GLU A 63 7.85 20.93 0.08
N GLU A 64 7.66 21.04 -1.24
CA GLU A 64 6.42 20.61 -1.88
C GLU A 64 6.31 19.07 -1.91
N GLN A 65 7.42 18.36 -2.09
CA GLN A 65 7.46 16.90 -1.97
C GLN A 65 6.99 16.44 -0.58
N LYS A 66 7.56 17.04 0.49
CA LYS A 66 7.17 16.76 1.88
C LYS A 66 5.70 17.09 2.14
N ARG A 67 5.21 18.23 1.64
CA ARG A 67 3.81 18.63 1.77
C ARG A 67 2.87 17.61 1.14
N ILE A 68 3.18 17.16 -0.08
CA ILE A 68 2.40 16.14 -0.78
C ILE A 68 2.45 14.82 -0.02
N ALA A 69 3.64 14.37 0.38
CA ALA A 69 3.82 13.14 1.14
C ALA A 69 2.98 13.14 2.43
N HIS A 70 3.05 14.23 3.19
CA HIS A 70 2.28 14.40 4.42
C HIS A 70 0.76 14.29 4.19
N ILE A 71 0.24 14.94 3.15
CA ILE A 71 -1.18 14.86 2.81
C ILE A 71 -1.60 13.42 2.50
N ILE A 72 -0.78 12.70 1.72
CA ILE A 72 -1.05 11.30 1.36
C ILE A 72 -1.00 10.41 2.61
N ASP A 73 0.00 10.59 3.47
CA ASP A 73 0.12 9.83 4.72
C ASP A 73 -1.11 10.03 5.61
N THR A 74 -1.54 11.29 5.83
CA THR A 74 -2.75 11.60 6.61
C THR A 74 -4.01 10.97 6.01
N MET A 75 -4.15 10.97 4.67
CA MET A 75 -5.30 10.32 4.02
C MET A 75 -5.28 8.80 4.18
N LEU A 76 -4.10 8.19 4.12
CA LEU A 76 -3.94 6.74 4.32
C LEU A 76 -4.24 6.34 5.77
N GLU A 77 -3.77 7.11 6.75
CA GLU A 77 -4.07 6.92 8.17
C GLU A 77 -5.57 7.04 8.44
N LEU A 78 -6.22 8.07 7.89
CA LEU A 78 -7.66 8.25 8.02
C LEU A 78 -8.44 7.09 7.39
N LYS A 79 -8.03 6.65 6.18
CA LYS A 79 -8.64 5.50 5.52
C LYS A 79 -8.53 4.23 6.36
N GLU A 80 -7.36 3.95 6.93
CA GLU A 80 -7.14 2.78 7.78
C GLU A 80 -8.02 2.86 9.04
N SER A 81 -8.07 4.02 9.69
CA SER A 81 -8.92 4.24 10.87
C SER A 81 -10.40 3.98 10.56
N VAL A 82 -10.90 4.48 9.43
CA VAL A 82 -12.29 4.25 8.99
C VAL A 82 -12.54 2.77 8.70
N GLU A 83 -11.62 2.08 8.02
CA GLU A 83 -11.74 0.65 7.73
C GLU A 83 -11.79 -0.19 9.02
N GLN A 84 -10.96 0.15 10.01
CA GLN A 84 -10.98 -0.47 11.33
C GLN A 84 -12.31 -0.19 12.06
N GLU A 85 -12.81 1.04 12.02
CA GLU A 85 -14.08 1.39 12.65
C GLU A 85 -15.26 0.62 12.03
N VAL A 86 -15.31 0.53 10.70
CA VAL A 86 -16.35 -0.23 9.98
C VAL A 86 -16.33 -1.70 10.40
N GLU A 87 -15.15 -2.31 10.53
CA GLU A 87 -15.01 -3.69 10.96
C GLU A 87 -15.48 -3.90 12.41
N LEU A 88 -15.12 -3.00 13.33
CA LEU A 88 -15.58 -3.04 14.71
C LEU A 88 -17.12 -2.89 14.79
N ARG A 89 -17.70 -1.96 14.01
CA ARG A 89 -19.15 -1.77 13.97
C ARG A 89 -19.89 -2.97 13.40
N ARG A 90 -19.31 -3.67 12.42
CA ARG A 90 -19.88 -4.94 11.90
C ARG A 90 -19.90 -6.02 12.97
N LYS A 91 -18.81 -6.20 13.71
CA LYS A 91 -18.75 -7.16 14.83
C LYS A 91 -19.77 -6.83 15.92
N GLN A 92 -19.89 -5.55 16.26
CA GLN A 92 -20.88 -5.07 17.22
C GLN A 92 -22.31 -5.34 16.75
N PHE A 93 -22.60 -5.10 15.46
CA PHE A 93 -23.90 -5.38 14.88
C PHE A 93 -24.26 -6.87 14.94
N GLU A 94 -23.34 -7.76 14.52
CA GLU A 94 -23.60 -9.21 14.57
C GLU A 94 -23.78 -9.72 16.01
N TYR A 95 -23.02 -9.18 16.98
CA TYR A 95 -23.22 -9.49 18.39
C TYR A 95 -24.63 -9.13 18.88
N TYR A 96 -25.08 -7.90 18.64
CA TYR A 96 -26.42 -7.48 19.10
C TYR A 96 -27.54 -8.20 18.35
N LYS A 97 -27.36 -8.44 17.05
CA LYS A 97 -28.30 -9.25 16.25
C LYS A 97 -28.45 -10.65 16.81
N TYR A 98 -27.34 -11.31 17.19
CA TYR A 98 -27.37 -12.61 17.84
C TYR A 98 -28.11 -12.56 19.18
N TRP A 99 -27.79 -11.57 20.02
CA TRP A 99 -28.41 -11.39 21.34
C TRP A 99 -29.93 -11.15 21.27
N LEU A 100 -30.38 -10.26 20.38
CA LEU A 100 -31.80 -9.95 20.20
C LEU A 100 -32.61 -11.14 19.66
N LEU A 101 -32.02 -11.94 18.78
CA LEU A 101 -32.67 -13.10 18.17
C LEU A 101 -32.62 -14.36 19.06
N ASN A 102 -31.80 -14.35 20.12
CA ASN A 102 -31.70 -15.45 21.07
C ASN A 102 -31.81 -14.93 22.53
N PRO A 103 -32.98 -14.42 22.96
CA PRO A 103 -33.16 -13.80 24.29
C PRO A 103 -32.82 -14.75 25.45
N ASP A 104 -33.00 -16.06 25.24
CA ASP A 104 -32.81 -17.11 26.24
C ASP A 104 -31.43 -17.80 26.12
N GLY A 105 -30.66 -17.46 25.08
CA GLY A 105 -29.35 -18.03 24.77
C GLY A 105 -28.26 -17.38 25.59
N LYS A 106 -27.88 -18.01 26.71
CA LYS A 106 -26.65 -17.67 27.44
C LYS A 106 -25.49 -17.58 26.44
N LEU A 107 -24.83 -16.42 26.39
CA LEU A 107 -23.67 -16.18 25.56
C LEU A 107 -22.56 -17.14 25.99
N GLU A 108 -22.40 -18.26 25.29
CA GLU A 108 -21.14 -19.01 25.34
C GLU A 108 -20.08 -18.10 24.71
N THR A 109 -19.19 -17.61 25.57
CA THR A 109 -18.09 -16.72 25.22
C THR A 109 -17.23 -17.37 24.13
N MET A 110 -17.19 -16.76 22.94
CA MET A 110 -16.19 -17.03 21.91
C MET A 110 -14.83 -16.47 22.28
#